data_AF-A0A2S5AH86-F1
#
_entry.id   AF-A0A2S5AH86-F1
#
_cell.length_a   1.000
_cell.length_b   1.000
_cell.length_c   1.000
_cell.angle_alpha   90.00
_cell.angle_beta   90.00
_cell.angle_gamma   90.00
#
_symmetry.space_group_name_H-M   'P 1'
#
loop_
_entity.id
_entity.type
_entity.pdbx_description
1 polymer ?
#
loop_
_entity_poly.entity_id
_entity_poly.type
_entity_poly.pdbx_seq_one_letter_code
_entity_poly.pdbx_strand_id
1 'polypeptide(L)'
;MTVDILSSIKGAQPSESVNKLFDVIKNASSNNNPSNNVNYNCVSVSDLREDVVVESSTMEKQLILENFPNKKNGFLVVAKVIEG
;
A
#
# COMPACT_ATOMS: atom_id res chain seq x y z
N MET A 1 6.02 17.68 -20.13
CA MET A 1 7.29 16.99 -19.80
C MET A 1 7.74 16.31 -21.09
N THR A 2 8.84 16.74 -21.72
CA THR A 2 9.25 16.21 -23.02
C THR A 2 9.88 14.83 -22.86
N VAL A 3 9.67 13.96 -23.85
CA VAL A 3 10.14 12.55 -23.86
C VAL A 3 11.66 12.45 -23.70
N ASP A 4 12.38 13.52 -24.01
CA ASP A 4 13.83 13.67 -23.92
C ASP A 4 14.37 13.46 -22.50
N ILE A 5 13.58 13.77 -21.47
CA ILE A 5 13.99 13.65 -20.07
C ILE A 5 14.04 12.18 -19.62
N LEU A 6 13.18 11.31 -20.20
CA LEU A 6 13.10 9.89 -19.86
C LEU A 6 13.98 9.00 -20.78
N SER A 7 14.41 9.53 -21.92
CA SER A 7 15.31 8.88 -22.89
C SER A 7 16.80 9.05 -22.52
N SER A 8 17.15 9.05 -21.23
CA SER A 8 18.51 9.37 -20.75
C SER A 8 19.61 8.39 -21.20
N ILE A 9 19.29 7.36 -21.99
CA ILE A 9 20.28 6.56 -22.72
C ILE A 9 20.60 7.29 -24.03
N LYS A 10 21.62 8.15 -23.97
CA LYS A 10 22.22 8.85 -25.11
C LYS A 10 22.51 7.86 -26.25
N GLY A 11 21.69 7.85 -27.30
CA GLY A 11 21.89 7.07 -28.52
C GLY A 11 20.99 5.85 -28.74
N ALA A 12 20.06 5.53 -27.84
CA ALA A 12 19.08 4.47 -28.09
C ALA A 12 17.98 4.98 -29.04
N GLN A 13 17.72 4.23 -30.12
CA GLN A 13 16.56 4.50 -30.96
C GLN A 13 15.29 4.33 -30.12
N PRO A 14 14.38 5.31 -30.11
CA PRO A 14 13.14 5.21 -29.34
C PRO A 14 12.32 4.02 -29.84
N SER A 15 11.92 3.15 -28.91
CA SER A 15 11.13 1.96 -29.24
C SER A 15 9.77 2.37 -29.80
N GLU A 16 9.42 1.88 -30.99
CA GLU A 16 8.13 2.11 -31.63
C GLU A 16 6.97 1.68 -30.74
N SER A 17 7.13 0.58 -29.99
CA SER A 17 6.15 0.07 -29.03
C SER A 17 5.92 1.04 -27.87
N VAL A 18 6.97 1.71 -27.40
CA VAL A 18 6.90 2.69 -26.31
C VAL A 18 6.21 3.97 -26.80
N ASN A 19 6.50 4.43 -28.01
CA ASN A 19 5.81 5.57 -28.61
C ASN A 19 4.31 5.29 -28.80
N LYS A 20 3.95 4.10 -29.30
CA LYS A 20 2.55 3.66 -29.42
C LYS A 20 1.84 3.65 -28.07
N LEU A 21 2.50 3.18 -27.01
CA LEU A 21 1.93 3.20 -25.65
C LEU A 21 1.67 4.64 -25.18
N PHE A 22 2.62 5.54 -25.37
CA PHE A 22 2.44 6.95 -24.98
C PHE A 22 1.35 7.64 -25.79
N ASP A 23 1.20 7.31 -27.08
CA ASP A 23 0.13 7.85 -27.91
C ASP A 23 -1.24 7.33 -27.48
N VAL A 24 -1.35 6.06 -27.09
CA VAL A 24 -2.59 5.51 -26.51
C VAL A 24 -2.94 6.20 -25.18
N ILE A 25 -1.96 6.44 -24.31
CA ILE A 25 -2.18 7.13 -23.02
C ILE A 25 -2.60 8.59 -23.23
N LYS A 26 -1.96 9.30 -24.16
CA LYS A 26 -2.32 10.70 -24.48
C LYS A 26 -3.72 10.82 -25.06
N ASN A 27 -4.14 9.84 -25.86
CA ASN A 27 -5.46 9.82 -26.50
C ASN A 27 -6.52 9.10 -25.65
N ALA A 28 -6.16 8.57 -24.47
CA ALA A 28 -7.12 8.03 -23.54
C ALA A 28 -8.02 9.18 -23.07
N SER A 29 -9.31 9.10 -23.38
CA SER A 29 -10.29 10.10 -22.97
C SER A 29 -10.24 10.26 -21.46
N SER A 30 -9.68 11.39 -21.01
CA SER A 30 -9.98 11.90 -19.68
C SER A 30 -11.41 12.38 -19.76
N ASN A 31 -12.37 11.48 -19.51
CA ASN A 31 -13.73 11.91 -19.20
C ASN A 31 -13.57 12.91 -18.05
N ASN A 32 -13.65 14.20 -18.39
CA ASN A 32 -13.68 15.34 -17.48
C ASN A 32 -15.01 15.34 -16.72
N ASN A 33 -15.35 14.20 -16.14
CA ASN A 33 -16.35 14.13 -15.11
C ASN A 33 -15.57 14.36 -13.82
N PRO A 34 -15.72 15.52 -13.15
CA PRO A 34 -15.18 15.76 -11.83
C PRO A 34 -15.98 14.98 -10.78
N SER A 35 -16.59 13.85 -11.16
CA SER A 35 -17.07 12.86 -10.20
C SER A 35 -15.83 12.34 -9.51
N ASN A 36 -15.47 13.05 -8.44
CA ASN A 36 -14.50 12.74 -7.43
C ASN A 36 -14.55 11.25 -7.11
N ASN A 37 -13.83 10.46 -7.89
CA ASN A 37 -13.44 9.11 -7.50
C ASN A 37 -12.16 9.20 -6.66
N VAL A 38 -12.02 10.30 -5.93
CA VAL A 38 -11.21 10.29 -4.71
C VAL A 38 -12.07 9.49 -3.76
N ASN A 39 -11.79 8.19 -3.66
CA ASN A 39 -12.42 7.34 -2.66
C ASN A 39 -11.99 7.88 -1.30
N TYR A 40 -12.78 8.81 -0.76
CA TYR A 40 -12.57 9.33 0.58
C TYR A 40 -12.84 8.15 1.51
N ASN A 41 -11.79 7.55 2.04
CA ASN A 41 -11.89 6.54 3.08
C ASN A 41 -12.26 7.22 4.41
N CYS A 42 -13.41 7.90 4.43
CA CYS A 42 -13.99 8.49 5.61
C CYS A 42 -14.96 7.50 6.24
N VAL A 43 -14.88 7.36 7.56
CA VAL A 43 -15.78 6.52 8.35
C VAL A 43 -16.88 7.40 8.93
N SER A 44 -18.12 6.92 8.92
CA SER A 44 -19.19 7.58 9.66
C SER A 44 -18.97 7.39 11.16
N VAL A 45 -19.45 8.33 11.97
CA VAL A 45 -19.43 8.20 13.44
C VAL A 45 -20.21 6.96 13.89
N SER A 46 -21.24 6.56 13.13
CA SER A 46 -22.01 5.33 13.36
C SER A 46 -21.20 4.05 13.19
N ASP A 47 -20.09 4.10 12.45
CA ASP A 47 -19.28 2.94 12.11
C ASP A 47 -18.06 2.79 13.05
N LEU A 48 -17.93 3.70 14.02
CA LEU A 48 -16.91 3.64 15.04
C LEU A 48 -17.26 2.56 16.06
N ARG A 49 -16.26 1.77 16.46
CA ARG A 49 -16.40 0.81 17.56
C ARG A 49 -16.66 1.56 18.87
N GLU A 50 -17.55 1.01 19.70
CA GLU A 50 -17.78 1.50 21.06
C GLU A 50 -16.52 1.40 21.94
N ASP A 51 -16.37 2.33 22.87
CA ASP A 51 -15.26 2.37 23.82
C ASP A 51 -15.52 1.41 25.00
N VAL A 52 -15.49 0.11 24.70
CA VAL A 52 -15.70 -0.96 25.67
C VAL A 52 -14.48 -1.90 25.71
N VAL A 53 -14.18 -2.38 26.91
CA VAL A 53 -13.11 -3.37 27.14
C VAL A 53 -13.59 -4.74 26.68
N VAL A 54 -12.81 -5.39 25.81
CA VAL A 54 -13.05 -6.75 25.33
C VAL A 54 -11.85 -7.60 25.71
N GLU A 55 -12.04 -8.50 26.67
CA GLU A 55 -11.00 -9.40 27.16
C GLU A 55 -10.81 -10.61 26.24
N SER A 56 -9.57 -10.92 25.85
CA SER A 56 -9.27 -12.14 25.11
C SER A 56 -9.35 -13.39 26.00
N SER A 57 -9.85 -14.49 25.44
CA SER A 57 -9.95 -15.76 26.17
C SER A 57 -8.57 -16.35 26.45
N THR A 58 -8.48 -17.21 27.47
CA THR A 58 -7.22 -17.92 27.80
C THR A 58 -6.75 -18.80 26.63
N MET A 59 -7.69 -19.43 25.92
CA MET A 59 -7.39 -20.27 24.75
C MET A 59 -6.79 -19.45 23.61
N GLU A 60 -7.35 -18.26 23.34
CA GLU A 60 -6.87 -17.37 22.29
C GLU A 60 -5.46 -16.84 22.61
N LYS A 61 -5.22 -16.43 23.86
CA LYS A 61 -3.87 -16.03 24.32
C LYS A 61 -2.86 -17.18 24.14
N GLN A 62 -3.26 -18.41 24.42
CA GLN A 62 -2.40 -19.58 24.23
C GLN A 62 -2.12 -19.85 22.74
N LEU A 63 -3.15 -19.80 21.89
CA LEU A 63 -3.01 -19.99 20.44
C LEU A 63 -2.02 -18.98 19.85
N ILE A 64 -2.08 -17.72 20.27
CA ILE A 64 -1.14 -16.67 19.83
C ILE A 64 0.31 -17.05 20.22
N LEU A 65 0.53 -17.46 21.48
CA LEU A 65 1.86 -17.85 21.97
C LEU A 65 2.43 -19.09 21.29
N GLU A 66 1.57 -20.01 20.84
CA GLU A 66 1.96 -21.19 20.08
C GLU A 66 2.46 -20.84 18.67
N ASN A 67 1.94 -19.76 18.08
CA ASN A 67 2.30 -19.31 16.74
C ASN A 67 3.52 -18.38 16.68
N PHE A 68 4.13 -18.03 17.82
CA PHE A 68 5.33 -17.19 17.82
C PHE A 68 6.54 -17.93 17.23
N PRO A 69 7.22 -17.38 16.19
CA PRO A 69 8.40 -18.01 15.59
C PRO A 69 9.57 -18.13 16.57
N ASN A 70 9.76 -17.15 17.44
CA ASN A 70 10.70 -17.20 18.55
C ASN A 70 10.02 -16.62 19.79
N LYS A 71 10.03 -17.35 20.91
CA LYS A 71 9.37 -16.93 22.15
C LYS A 71 10.27 -17.07 23.36
N LYS A 72 10.16 -16.13 24.29
CA LYS A 72 10.84 -16.17 25.60
C LYS A 72 9.93 -15.56 26.65
N ASN A 73 9.67 -16.30 27.72
CA ASN A 73 8.86 -15.85 28.87
C ASN A 73 7.49 -15.25 28.49
N GLY A 74 6.83 -15.79 27.47
CA GLY A 74 5.54 -15.27 26.98
C GLY A 74 5.64 -14.07 26.02
N PHE A 75 6.85 -13.64 25.66
CA PHE A 75 7.08 -12.57 24.71
C PHE A 75 7.56 -13.09 23.36
N LEU A 76 7.11 -12.44 22.28
CA LEU A 76 7.67 -12.61 20.93
C LEU A 76 9.07 -12.00 20.91
N VAL A 77 10.07 -12.77 20.51
CA VAL A 77 11.46 -12.32 20.43
C VAL A 77 11.79 -11.90 19.00
N VAL A 78 12.24 -10.65 18.85
CA VAL A 78 12.67 -10.08 17.57
C VAL A 78 14.08 -9.51 17.69
N ALA A 79 14.75 -9.32 16.54
CA ALA A 79 16.02 -8.63 16.50
C ALA A 79 15.87 -7.20 17.03
N LYS A 80 16.85 -6.73 17.79
CA LYS A 80 16.87 -5.35 18.29
C LYS A 80 16.98 -4.40 17.11
N VAL A 81 16.01 -3.49 16.97
CA VAL A 81 16.08 -2.41 15.99
C VAL A 81 17.23 -1.49 16.40
N ILE A 82 18.14 -1.24 15.46
CA ILE A 82 19.21 -0.27 15.57
C ILE A 82 18.86 0.85 14.58
N GLU A 83 18.59 2.04 15.09
CA GLU A 83 18.52 3.25 14.26
C GLU A 83 19.96 3.66 13.90
N GLY A 84 20.19 3.90 12.60
CA GLY A 84 21.46 4.35 12.05
C GLY A 84 21.51 5.85 11.84
#